data_AF-A0A956E1Y5-F1
#
_entry.id   AF-A0A956E1Y5-F1
#
_cell.length_a   1.000
_cell.length_b   1.000
_cell.length_c   1.000
_cell.angle_alpha   90.00
_cell.angle_beta   90.00
_cell.angle_gamma   90.00
#
_symmetry.space_group_name_H-M   'P 1'
#
loop_
_entity.id
_entity.type
_entity.pdbx_description
1 polymer ?
#
loop_
_entity_poly.entity_id
_entity_poly.type
_entity_poly.pdbx_seq_one_letter_code
_entity_poly.pdbx_strand_id
1 'polypeptide(L)'
;MRLKVLATNNNRGTMSEDMSEGKNVLAARLDEIHAIIKALEEEKRSIYAKALEGEDIGREVPEFMLEVLARPAPPQIEFPITIRGVAFGDRTALVKNADTGRLVKVRPCSGEQTYIGVMIGDVSLGSSFGFNRQTQVATIRPSYGNPVMWVPALGRFVLGVESWWGTVEAEDDMHDITDEDIANSPGLALLRRLTGDGAS
;
A
#
# COMPACT_ATOMS: atom_id res chain seq x y z
N MET A 1 35.32 -54.51 54.80
CA MET A 1 34.05 -53.84 54.45
C MET A 1 34.06 -53.59 52.94
N ARG A 2 33.19 -54.26 52.18
CA ARG A 2 33.09 -54.17 50.71
C ARG A 2 32.28 -52.92 50.33
N LEU A 3 32.68 -52.19 49.29
CA LEU A 3 31.72 -51.48 48.43
C LEU A 3 32.25 -51.37 47.00
N LYS A 4 31.52 -52.04 46.11
CA LYS A 4 31.60 -51.95 44.65
C LYS A 4 31.20 -50.53 44.24
N VAL A 5 31.98 -49.88 43.38
CA VAL A 5 31.46 -48.79 42.54
C VAL A 5 30.85 -49.44 41.31
N LEU A 6 29.53 -49.53 41.29
CA LEU A 6 28.74 -49.90 40.12
C LEU A 6 28.65 -48.69 39.18
N ALA A 7 28.78 -48.98 37.89
CA ALA A 7 28.62 -48.05 36.79
C ALA A 7 27.25 -47.34 36.82
N THR A 8 27.24 -46.06 36.45
CA THR A 8 26.03 -45.38 35.96
C THR A 8 26.30 -44.71 34.62
N ASN A 9 25.85 -45.44 33.60
CA ASN A 9 25.17 -45.03 32.37
C ASN A 9 25.58 -43.74 31.65
N ASN A 10 26.17 -44.03 30.49
CA ASN A 10 26.19 -43.29 29.24
C ASN A 10 24.75 -42.91 28.80
N ASN A 11 24.38 -41.62 28.83
CA ASN A 11 23.11 -41.14 28.25
C ASN A 11 23.23 -39.74 27.62
N ARG A 12 24.34 -39.45 26.94
CA ARG A 12 24.54 -38.19 26.19
C ARG A 12 24.33 -38.30 24.67
N GLY A 13 24.04 -39.51 24.15
CA GLY A 13 23.85 -39.73 22.71
C GLY A 13 22.45 -39.41 22.19
N THR A 14 21.41 -39.43 23.03
CA THR A 14 20.01 -39.40 22.59
C THR A 14 19.44 -38.00 22.40
N MET A 15 19.88 -36.99 23.18
CA MET A 15 19.34 -35.62 23.08
C MET A 15 19.75 -34.88 21.80
N SER A 16 20.91 -35.17 21.20
CA SER A 16 21.35 -34.47 19.98
C SER A 16 20.66 -35.00 18.72
N GLU A 17 20.34 -36.29 18.69
CA GLU A 17 19.62 -36.93 17.58
C GLU A 17 18.14 -36.50 17.58
N ASP A 18 17.45 -36.55 18.73
CA ASP A 18 16.05 -36.09 18.89
C ASP A 18 15.85 -34.61 18.50
N MET A 19 16.81 -33.74 18.83
CA MET A 19 16.78 -32.31 18.49
C MET A 19 17.06 -32.05 17.00
N SER A 20 17.82 -32.93 16.34
CA SER A 20 18.07 -32.86 14.90
C SER A 20 16.87 -33.37 14.10
N GLU A 21 16.21 -34.42 14.61
CA GLU A 21 15.03 -35.02 14.00
C GLU A 21 13.81 -34.10 14.14
N GLY A 22 13.62 -33.47 15.31
CA GLY A 22 12.59 -32.45 15.50
C GLY A 22 12.76 -31.22 14.60
N LYS A 23 14.00 -30.79 14.32
CA LYS A 23 14.27 -29.69 13.37
C LYS A 23 13.94 -30.07 11.92
N ASN A 24 14.25 -31.31 11.53
CA ASN A 24 13.93 -31.81 10.18
C ASN A 24 12.41 -31.95 9.98
N VAL A 25 11.67 -32.38 11.00
CA VAL A 25 10.20 -32.46 10.96
C VAL A 25 9.57 -31.06 10.85
N LEU A 26 10.08 -30.07 11.59
CA LEU A 26 9.59 -28.69 11.48
C LEU A 26 9.91 -28.06 10.12
N ALA A 27 11.09 -28.33 9.55
CA ALA A 27 11.46 -27.86 8.22
C ALA A 27 10.55 -28.45 7.13
N ALA A 28 10.31 -29.78 7.17
CA ALA A 28 9.41 -30.43 6.24
C ALA A 28 7.97 -29.89 6.33
N ARG A 29 7.49 -29.63 7.55
CA ARG A 29 6.16 -29.02 7.76
C ARG A 29 6.10 -27.58 7.25
N LEU A 30 7.19 -26.82 7.36
CA LEU A 30 7.28 -25.47 6.81
C LEU A 30 7.24 -25.49 5.28
N ASP A 31 7.93 -26.43 4.65
CA ASP A 31 7.91 -26.62 3.19
C ASP A 31 6.50 -27.01 2.68
N GLU A 32 5.80 -27.87 3.42
CA GLU A 32 4.41 -28.22 3.13
C GLU A 32 3.48 -27.00 3.22
N ILE A 33 3.63 -26.18 4.28
CA ILE A 33 2.87 -24.92 4.42
C ILE A 33 3.16 -23.97 3.25
N HIS A 34 4.42 -23.81 2.84
CA HIS A 34 4.76 -22.99 1.68
C HIS A 34 4.15 -23.51 0.38
N ALA A 35 4.11 -24.83 0.19
CA ALA A 35 3.47 -25.44 -0.97
C ALA A 35 1.96 -25.18 -1.00
N ILE A 36 1.29 -25.28 0.15
CA ILE A 36 -0.14 -24.97 0.29
C ILE A 36 -0.41 -23.49 0.00
N ILE A 37 0.37 -22.56 0.57
CA ILE A 37 0.22 -21.13 0.31
C ILE A 37 0.33 -20.85 -1.19
N LYS A 38 1.35 -21.41 -1.85
CA LYS A 38 1.54 -21.24 -3.29
C LYS A 38 0.36 -21.76 -4.12
N ALA A 39 -0.19 -22.92 -3.76
CA ALA A 39 -1.35 -23.49 -4.44
C ALA A 39 -2.60 -22.60 -4.28
N LEU A 40 -2.85 -22.11 -3.06
CA LEU A 40 -3.96 -21.19 -2.78
C LEU A 40 -3.81 -19.86 -3.52
N GLU A 41 -2.59 -19.34 -3.67
CA GLU A 41 -2.32 -18.14 -4.46
C GLU A 41 -2.56 -18.34 -5.97
N GLU A 42 -2.31 -19.53 -6.51
CA GLU A 42 -2.65 -19.90 -7.89
C GLU A 42 -4.16 -19.99 -8.09
N GLU A 43 -4.87 -20.64 -7.16
CA GLU A 43 -6.33 -20.74 -7.18
C GLU A 43 -7.00 -19.37 -7.10
N LYS A 44 -6.56 -18.53 -6.16
CA LYS A 44 -7.02 -17.14 -6.02
C LYS A 44 -6.86 -16.34 -7.32
N ARG A 45 -5.74 -16.51 -8.03
CA ARG A 45 -5.50 -15.85 -9.33
C ARG A 45 -6.42 -16.37 -10.43
N SER A 46 -6.67 -17.68 -10.47
CA SER A 46 -7.62 -18.28 -11.42
C SER A 46 -9.03 -17.71 -11.25
N ILE A 47 -9.47 -17.51 -10.00
CA ILE A 47 -10.75 -16.86 -9.70
C ILE A 47 -10.79 -15.42 -10.23
N TYR A 48 -9.73 -14.63 -10.02
CA TYR A 48 -9.69 -13.25 -10.54
C TYR A 48 -9.62 -13.19 -12.07
N ALA A 49 -8.92 -14.11 -12.73
CA ALA A 49 -8.88 -14.18 -14.18
C ALA A 49 -10.27 -14.47 -14.78
N LYS A 50 -11.01 -15.43 -14.20
CA LYS A 50 -12.40 -15.73 -14.58
C LYS A 50 -13.34 -14.55 -14.37
N ALA A 51 -13.14 -13.79 -13.29
CA ALA A 51 -13.87 -12.55 -13.02
C ALA A 51 -13.67 -11.50 -14.13
N LEU A 52 -12.44 -11.40 -14.65
CA LEU A 52 -12.08 -10.50 -15.73
C LEU A 52 -12.71 -10.93 -17.07
N GLU A 53 -12.87 -12.24 -17.28
CA GLU A 53 -13.53 -12.83 -18.45
C GLU A 53 -15.06 -12.70 -18.45
N GLY A 54 -15.65 -12.13 -17.39
CA GLY A 54 -17.08 -11.80 -17.33
C GLY A 54 -17.97 -12.82 -16.62
N GLU A 55 -17.40 -13.83 -15.92
CA GLU A 55 -18.18 -14.62 -14.96
C GLU A 55 -18.54 -13.73 -13.75
N ASP A 56 -19.84 -13.50 -13.55
CA ASP A 56 -20.36 -12.65 -12.48
C ASP A 56 -20.18 -13.33 -11.11
N ILE A 57 -19.05 -13.06 -10.46
CA ILE A 57 -18.75 -13.50 -9.09
C ILE A 57 -19.16 -12.47 -8.02
N GLY A 58 -20.12 -11.59 -8.30
CA GLY A 58 -20.57 -10.56 -7.36
C GLY A 58 -19.74 -9.28 -7.49
N ARG A 59 -20.01 -8.55 -8.58
CA ARG A 59 -19.22 -7.41 -9.08
C ARG A 59 -19.20 -6.19 -8.14
N GLU A 60 -18.33 -6.19 -7.13
CA GLU A 60 -17.99 -5.01 -6.31
C GLU A 60 -16.56 -4.51 -6.51
N VAL A 61 -15.75 -5.20 -7.33
CA VAL A 61 -14.33 -4.85 -7.56
C VAL A 61 -14.17 -4.15 -8.92
N PRO A 62 -13.64 -2.91 -8.97
CA PRO A 62 -13.32 -2.24 -10.24
C PRO A 62 -12.35 -3.04 -11.11
N GLU A 63 -12.48 -2.94 -12.43
CA GLU A 63 -11.68 -3.70 -13.40
C GLU A 63 -10.17 -3.53 -13.21
N PHE A 64 -9.70 -2.30 -12.95
CA PHE A 64 -8.28 -2.03 -12.70
C PHE A 64 -7.74 -2.75 -11.45
N MET A 65 -8.58 -2.99 -10.43
CA MET A 65 -8.20 -3.75 -9.25
C MET A 65 -8.11 -5.24 -9.56
N LEU A 66 -9.01 -5.77 -10.38
CA LEU A 66 -8.94 -7.16 -10.86
C LEU A 66 -7.66 -7.40 -11.67
N GLU A 67 -7.32 -6.48 -12.56
CA GLU A 67 -6.06 -6.56 -13.31
C GLU A 67 -4.83 -6.60 -12.39
N VAL A 68 -4.82 -5.79 -11.33
CA VAL A 68 -3.72 -5.78 -10.36
C VAL A 68 -3.67 -7.09 -9.57
N LEU A 69 -4.81 -7.59 -9.11
CA LEU A 69 -4.92 -8.80 -8.31
C LEU A 69 -4.65 -10.09 -9.10
N ALA A 70 -4.90 -10.07 -10.42
CA ALA A 70 -4.63 -11.19 -11.32
C ALA A 70 -3.14 -11.32 -11.67
N ARG A 71 -2.33 -10.28 -11.47
CA ARG A 71 -0.89 -10.33 -11.77
C ARG A 71 -0.18 -11.28 -10.80
N PRO A 72 0.82 -12.05 -11.26
CA PRO A 72 1.68 -12.80 -10.36
C PRO A 72 2.34 -11.82 -9.39
N ALA A 73 2.39 -12.21 -8.11
CA ALA A 73 3.10 -11.44 -7.10
C ALA A 73 4.52 -11.15 -7.60
N PRO A 74 5.02 -9.90 -7.46
CA PRO A 74 6.38 -9.60 -7.86
C PRO A 74 7.32 -10.53 -7.08
N PRO A 75 8.38 -11.06 -7.74
CA PRO A 75 9.29 -11.98 -7.08
C PRO A 75 9.83 -11.33 -5.81
N GLN A 76 9.63 -12.01 -4.68
CA GLN A 76 10.03 -11.51 -3.37
C GLN A 76 11.53 -11.24 -3.37
N ILE A 77 11.96 -10.13 -2.75
CA ILE A 77 13.39 -9.84 -2.62
C ILE A 77 13.98 -10.82 -1.62
N GLU A 78 14.87 -11.69 -2.10
CA GLU A 78 15.59 -12.65 -1.28
C GLU A 78 16.89 -12.02 -0.79
N PHE A 79 17.16 -12.15 0.51
CA PHE A 79 18.36 -11.62 1.14
C PHE A 79 19.44 -12.71 1.26
N PRO A 80 20.73 -12.33 1.21
CA PRO A 80 21.25 -10.97 1.11
C PRO A 80 21.19 -10.39 -0.32
N ILE A 81 20.98 -9.08 -0.44
CA ILE A 81 21.13 -8.35 -1.71
C ILE A 81 22.42 -7.52 -1.70
N THR A 82 23.09 -7.45 -2.84
CA THR A 82 24.21 -6.53 -3.07
C THR A 82 23.74 -5.33 -3.87
N ILE A 83 24.00 -4.12 -3.37
CA ILE A 83 23.70 -2.86 -4.05
C ILE A 83 25.01 -2.28 -4.57
N ARG A 84 25.15 -2.17 -5.90
CA ARG A 84 26.32 -1.60 -6.57
C ARG A 84 26.23 -0.09 -6.79
N GLY A 85 25.03 0.46 -6.71
CA GLY A 85 24.81 1.90 -6.87
C GLY A 85 23.42 2.33 -6.40
N VAL A 86 23.31 3.60 -6.05
CA VAL A 86 22.03 4.24 -5.70
C VAL A 86 21.82 5.41 -6.65
N ALA A 87 20.73 5.35 -7.39
CA ALA A 87 20.26 6.43 -8.24
C ALA A 87 19.06 7.13 -7.56
N PHE A 88 19.03 8.44 -7.65
CA PHE A 88 17.85 9.22 -7.30
C PHE A 88 17.16 9.58 -8.61
N GLY A 89 15.88 9.22 -8.75
CA GLY A 89 15.05 9.65 -9.86
C GLY A 89 14.87 11.17 -9.87
N ASP A 90 14.11 11.67 -10.86
CA ASP A 90 13.89 13.10 -11.04
C ASP A 90 13.50 13.77 -9.71
N ARG A 91 14.28 14.78 -9.34
CA ARG A 91 14.28 15.42 -8.02
C ARG A 91 13.19 16.48 -7.85
N THR A 92 12.18 16.48 -8.72
CA THR A 92 11.15 17.51 -8.66
C THR A 92 10.25 17.25 -7.45
N ALA A 93 10.47 18.03 -6.39
CA ALA A 93 9.60 18.05 -5.22
C ALA A 93 8.18 18.50 -5.58
N LEU A 94 8.02 19.20 -6.70
CA LEU A 94 6.74 19.65 -7.25
C LEU A 94 6.61 19.16 -8.70
N VAL A 95 5.57 18.40 -8.98
CA VAL A 95 5.23 17.90 -10.32
C VAL A 95 3.98 18.62 -10.80
N LYS A 96 4.01 19.14 -12.04
CA LYS A 96 2.79 19.72 -12.63
C LYS A 96 1.79 18.61 -12.90
N ASN A 97 0.54 18.83 -12.48
CA ASN A 97 -0.60 17.98 -12.80
C ASN A 97 -1.52 18.70 -13.81
N ALA A 98 -2.59 18.02 -14.23
CA ALA A 98 -3.55 18.57 -15.19
C ALA A 98 -4.21 19.88 -14.71
N ASP A 99 -4.30 20.07 -13.40
CA ASP A 99 -4.99 21.20 -12.77
C ASP A 99 -4.06 22.36 -12.40
N THR A 100 -2.76 22.26 -12.68
CA THR A 100 -1.79 23.29 -12.30
C THR A 100 -2.13 24.63 -12.94
N GLY A 101 -2.24 25.67 -12.10
CA GLY A 101 -2.63 27.03 -12.47
C GLY A 101 -4.14 27.30 -12.42
N ARG A 102 -4.98 26.29 -12.17
CA ARG A 102 -6.43 26.45 -12.06
C ARG A 102 -6.83 27.00 -10.70
N LEU A 103 -7.97 27.69 -10.68
CA LEU A 103 -8.63 28.07 -9.45
C LEU A 103 -9.23 26.83 -8.78
N VAL A 104 -9.10 26.80 -7.46
CA VAL A 104 -9.65 25.74 -6.62
C VAL A 104 -10.37 26.34 -5.43
N LYS A 105 -11.42 25.67 -4.98
CA LYS A 105 -11.98 25.87 -3.64
C LYS A 105 -11.31 24.90 -2.68
N VAL A 106 -11.00 25.38 -1.49
CA VAL A 106 -10.23 24.65 -0.48
C VAL A 106 -10.84 24.88 0.89
N ARG A 107 -11.25 23.81 1.56
CA ARG A 107 -11.67 23.79 2.96
C ARG A 107 -10.69 22.94 3.76
N PRO A 108 -9.79 23.54 4.56
CA PRO A 108 -8.88 22.78 5.42
C PRO A 108 -9.65 21.86 6.38
N CYS A 109 -9.15 20.65 6.60
CA CYS A 109 -9.78 19.69 7.53
C CYS A 109 -9.85 20.21 8.98
N SER A 110 -9.02 21.19 9.34
CA SER A 110 -9.02 21.82 10.65
C SER A 110 -10.06 22.93 10.82
N GLY A 111 -10.90 23.20 9.82
CA GLY A 111 -11.85 24.32 9.87
C GLY A 111 -13.09 24.13 9.00
N GLU A 112 -14.03 25.04 9.18
CA GLU A 112 -15.33 25.01 8.49
C GLU A 112 -15.40 25.94 7.28
N GLN A 113 -14.45 26.87 7.18
CA GLN A 113 -14.44 27.88 6.12
C GLN A 113 -13.81 27.35 4.82
N THR A 114 -14.46 27.67 3.71
CA THR A 114 -13.94 27.46 2.36
C THR A 114 -13.21 28.71 1.87
N TYR A 115 -12.12 28.51 1.14
CA TYR A 115 -11.27 29.54 0.59
C TYR A 115 -11.05 29.30 -0.90
N ILE A 116 -10.74 30.36 -1.63
CA ILE A 116 -10.24 30.25 -3.01
C ILE A 116 -8.72 30.18 -2.98
N GLY A 117 -8.18 29.26 -3.76
CA GLY A 117 -6.75 29.09 -3.98
C GLY A 117 -6.41 28.85 -5.45
N VAL A 118 -5.12 28.63 -5.69
CA VAL A 118 -4.57 28.26 -7.00
C VAL A 118 -3.85 26.92 -6.86
N MET A 119 -4.19 25.96 -7.71
CA MET A 119 -3.48 24.69 -7.79
C MET A 119 -2.05 24.91 -8.29
N ILE A 120 -1.06 24.44 -7.55
CA ILE A 120 0.36 24.62 -7.87
C ILE A 120 0.95 23.36 -8.52
N GLY A 121 0.38 22.20 -8.22
CA GLY A 121 0.82 20.89 -8.70
C GLY A 121 0.75 19.86 -7.59
N ASP A 122 1.54 18.81 -7.68
CA ASP A 122 1.64 17.74 -6.69
C ASP A 122 3.01 17.74 -6.02
N VAL A 123 3.02 17.67 -4.69
CA VAL A 123 4.21 17.40 -3.88
C VAL A 123 4.28 15.91 -3.53
N SER A 124 5.49 15.36 -3.47
CA SER A 124 5.70 13.98 -3.04
C SER A 124 5.59 13.84 -1.53
N LEU A 125 4.69 12.97 -1.04
CA LEU A 125 4.58 12.66 0.40
C LEU A 125 5.49 11.52 0.86
N GLY A 126 6.08 10.78 -0.07
CA GLY A 126 6.99 9.69 0.27
C GLY A 126 8.07 9.45 -0.76
N SER A 127 8.71 8.29 -0.65
CA SER A 127 9.67 7.80 -1.62
C SER A 127 9.49 6.31 -1.81
N SER A 128 9.56 5.88 -3.06
CA SER A 128 9.55 4.47 -3.44
C SER A 128 10.98 3.99 -3.67
N PHE A 129 11.24 2.75 -3.25
CA PHE A 129 12.49 2.07 -3.47
C PHE A 129 12.30 0.99 -4.53
N GLY A 130 13.03 1.09 -5.63
CA GLY A 130 13.12 0.06 -6.66
C GLY A 130 14.51 -0.57 -6.68
N PHE A 131 14.60 -1.87 -6.89
CA PHE A 131 15.87 -2.57 -7.05
C PHE A 131 15.90 -3.35 -8.35
N ASN A 132 16.89 -3.06 -9.20
CA ASN A 132 17.12 -3.83 -10.42
C ASN A 132 18.15 -4.93 -10.14
N ARG A 133 17.72 -6.20 -10.18
CA ARG A 133 18.58 -7.36 -9.88
C ARG A 133 19.74 -7.56 -10.86
N GLN A 134 19.55 -7.21 -12.13
CA GLN A 134 20.57 -7.42 -13.18
C GLN A 134 21.73 -6.42 -13.05
N THR A 135 21.40 -5.15 -12.81
CA THR A 135 22.40 -4.07 -12.65
C THR A 135 22.87 -3.91 -11.21
N GLN A 136 22.13 -4.47 -10.25
CA GLN A 136 22.31 -4.27 -8.81
C GLN A 136 22.23 -2.80 -8.40
N VAL A 137 21.52 -1.97 -9.18
CA VAL A 137 21.30 -0.55 -8.87
C VAL A 137 19.95 -0.39 -8.18
N ALA A 138 19.98 0.29 -7.03
CA ALA A 138 18.79 0.77 -6.34
C ALA A 138 18.38 2.13 -6.92
N THR A 139 17.09 2.35 -7.10
CA THR A 139 16.54 3.65 -7.48
C THR A 139 15.54 4.13 -6.44
N ILE A 140 15.77 5.33 -5.93
CA ILE A 140 14.83 6.02 -5.04
C ILE A 140 14.07 7.04 -5.88
N ARG A 141 12.74 6.99 -5.86
CA ARG A 141 11.89 7.94 -6.60
C ARG A 141 10.87 8.58 -5.68
N PRO A 142 10.55 9.87 -5.84
CA PRO A 142 9.38 10.47 -5.22
C PRO A 142 8.13 9.61 -5.47
N SER A 143 7.28 9.47 -4.46
CA SER A 143 6.03 8.71 -4.55
C SER A 143 4.93 9.36 -3.72
N TYR A 144 3.68 8.98 -3.99
CA TYR A 144 2.49 9.57 -3.37
C TYR A 144 2.39 11.07 -3.69
N GLY A 145 2.08 11.37 -4.96
CA GLY A 145 1.77 12.73 -5.38
C GLY A 145 0.55 13.24 -4.63
N ASN A 146 0.70 14.41 -4.01
CA ASN A 146 -0.34 15.04 -3.22
C ASN A 146 -0.52 16.48 -3.70
N PRO A 147 -1.75 16.89 -4.04
CA PRO A 147 -2.04 18.25 -4.47
C PRO A 147 -1.51 19.29 -3.49
N VAL A 148 -0.96 20.38 -4.01
CA VAL A 148 -0.56 21.55 -3.23
C VAL A 148 -1.18 22.79 -3.85
N MET A 149 -1.83 23.57 -3.00
CA MET A 149 -2.61 24.73 -3.40
C MET A 149 -2.10 25.95 -2.64
N TRP A 150 -1.88 27.05 -3.34
CA TRP A 150 -1.61 28.33 -2.69
C TRP A 150 -2.95 28.99 -2.34
N VAL A 151 -3.16 29.30 -1.05
CA VAL A 151 -4.40 29.93 -0.58
C VAL A 151 -4.07 31.34 -0.06
N PRO A 152 -4.30 32.40 -0.87
CA PRO A 152 -3.90 33.77 -0.53
C PRO A 152 -4.48 34.27 0.79
N ALA A 153 -5.76 33.97 1.05
CA ALA A 153 -6.45 34.38 2.28
C ALA A 153 -5.82 33.78 3.56
N LEU A 154 -5.17 32.62 3.44
CA LEU A 154 -4.45 31.97 4.54
C LEU A 154 -2.95 32.31 4.56
N GLY A 155 -2.43 32.95 3.50
CA GLY A 155 -1.01 33.29 3.36
C GLY A 155 -0.08 32.07 3.36
N ARG A 156 -0.59 30.87 3.00
CA ARG A 156 0.18 29.62 3.03
C ARG A 156 -0.23 28.66 1.92
N PHE A 157 0.62 27.67 1.69
CA PHE A 157 0.24 26.48 0.95
C PHE A 157 -0.63 25.55 1.82
N VAL A 158 -1.59 24.92 1.18
CA VAL A 158 -2.47 23.89 1.75
C VAL A 158 -2.26 22.61 0.97
N LEU A 159 -2.08 21.50 1.68
CA LEU A 159 -1.91 20.17 1.07
C LEU A 159 -3.27 19.49 0.86
N GLY A 160 -3.40 18.70 -0.22
CA GLY A 160 -4.60 17.93 -0.50
C GLY A 160 -4.99 17.00 0.64
N VAL A 161 -4.02 16.32 1.26
CA VAL A 161 -4.26 15.43 2.41
C VAL A 161 -4.80 16.14 3.67
N GLU A 162 -4.59 17.46 3.81
CA GLU A 162 -5.10 18.24 4.95
C GLU A 162 -6.33 19.10 4.59
N SER A 163 -6.94 18.88 3.43
CA SER A 163 -8.07 19.68 2.96
C SER A 163 -9.05 18.92 2.08
N TRP A 164 -10.29 19.39 2.09
CA TRP A 164 -11.26 19.12 1.05
C TRP A 164 -11.08 20.17 -0.04
N TRP A 165 -11.06 19.76 -1.31
CA TRP A 165 -10.84 20.71 -2.40
C TRP A 165 -11.50 20.24 -3.69
N GLY A 166 -11.70 21.19 -4.62
CA GLY A 166 -12.19 20.93 -5.97
C GLY A 166 -11.82 22.07 -6.91
N THR A 167 -11.74 21.78 -8.22
CA THR A 167 -11.51 22.83 -9.23
C THR A 167 -12.75 23.71 -9.39
N VAL A 168 -12.51 24.97 -9.71
CA VAL A 168 -13.56 25.95 -10.02
C VAL A 168 -13.53 26.18 -11.53
N GLU A 169 -14.56 25.72 -12.23
CA GLU A 169 -14.69 25.84 -13.69
C GLU A 169 -15.57 27.01 -14.08
N ALA A 170 -16.59 27.29 -13.26
CA ALA A 170 -17.54 28.37 -13.45
C ALA A 170 -17.83 29.10 -12.14
N GLU A 171 -18.52 30.24 -12.24
CA GLU A 171 -18.92 31.04 -11.07
C GLU A 171 -19.82 30.26 -10.11
N ASP A 172 -20.67 29.37 -10.64
CA ASP A 172 -21.54 28.49 -9.85
C ASP A 172 -20.75 27.52 -8.95
N ASP A 173 -19.49 27.20 -9.29
CA ASP A 173 -18.64 26.31 -8.49
C ASP A 173 -18.06 26.99 -7.24
N MET A 174 -18.19 28.32 -7.14
CA MET A 174 -17.62 29.14 -6.06
C MET A 174 -18.39 29.05 -4.74
N HIS A 175 -19.38 28.16 -4.63
CA HIS A 175 -20.05 27.87 -3.36
C HIS A 175 -19.11 27.18 -2.36
N ASP A 176 -19.40 27.37 -1.07
CA ASP A 176 -18.65 26.77 0.03
C ASP A 176 -18.75 25.23 -0.02
N ILE A 177 -17.65 24.55 0.35
CA ILE A 177 -17.64 23.10 0.58
C ILE A 177 -18.36 22.83 1.89
N THR A 178 -19.54 22.23 1.82
CA THR A 178 -20.38 21.92 2.98
C THR A 178 -20.05 20.55 3.57
N ASP A 179 -20.56 20.28 4.78
CA ASP A 179 -20.44 18.94 5.38
C ASP A 179 -21.20 17.89 4.60
N GLU A 180 -22.28 18.29 3.91
CA GLU A 180 -23.04 17.42 3.01
C GLU A 180 -22.20 17.03 1.79
N ASP A 181 -21.47 17.97 1.19
CA ASP A 181 -20.55 17.69 0.08
C ASP A 181 -19.46 16.70 0.49
N ILE A 182 -18.90 16.87 1.69
CA ILE A 182 -17.89 15.97 2.25
C ILE A 182 -18.49 14.58 2.51
N ALA A 183 -19.64 14.53 3.16
CA ALA A 183 -20.38 13.29 3.46
C ALA A 183 -20.73 12.49 2.21
N ASN A 184 -21.02 13.19 1.10
CA ASN A 184 -21.38 12.61 -0.18
C ASN A 184 -20.19 12.43 -1.13
N SER A 185 -18.97 12.75 -0.68
CA SER A 185 -17.77 12.54 -1.50
C SER A 185 -17.63 11.06 -1.87
N PRO A 186 -17.25 10.71 -3.12
CA PRO A 186 -17.30 9.32 -3.61
C PRO A 186 -16.56 8.32 -2.73
N GLY A 187 -15.41 8.72 -2.16
CA GLY A 187 -14.61 7.88 -1.27
C GLY A 187 -15.31 7.59 0.06
N LEU A 188 -15.88 8.60 0.71
CA LEU A 188 -16.61 8.42 1.98
C LEU A 188 -17.95 7.71 1.75
N ALA A 189 -18.66 8.03 0.66
CA ALA A 189 -19.89 7.37 0.29
C ALA A 189 -19.69 5.86 0.04
N LEU A 190 -18.61 5.48 -0.66
CA LEU A 190 -18.26 4.07 -0.84
C LEU A 190 -17.89 3.42 0.49
N LEU A 191 -17.06 4.06 1.30
CA LEU A 191 -16.65 3.51 2.60
C LEU A 191 -17.86 3.23 3.49
N ARG A 192 -18.81 4.17 3.59
CA ARG A 192 -20.06 4.01 4.36
C ARG A 192 -20.91 2.85 3.87
N ARG A 193 -20.99 2.63 2.55
CA ARG A 193 -21.68 1.48 1.97
C ARG A 193 -21.04 0.16 2.36
N LEU A 194 -19.70 0.11 2.40
CA LEU A 194 -18.94 -1.08 2.77
C LEU A 194 -18.96 -1.36 4.28
N THR A 195 -19.05 -0.34 5.13
CA THR A 195 -19.10 -0.51 6.59
C THR A 195 -20.51 -0.74 7.14
N GLY A 196 -21.55 -0.62 6.31
CA GLY A 196 -22.94 -0.80 6.74
C GLY A 196 -23.55 0.41 7.45
N ASP A 197 -22.83 1.53 7.56
CA ASP A 197 -23.28 2.76 8.22
C ASP A 197 -24.34 3.55 7.42
N GLY A 198 -24.84 2.98 6.31
CA GLY A 198 -25.88 3.57 5.46
C GLY A 198 -27.27 2.91 5.57
N ALA A 199 -27.46 1.95 6.47
CA ALA A 199 -28.74 1.26 6.68
C ALA A 199 -29.34 1.62 8.05
N SER A 200 -29.99 2.79 8.11
CA SER A 200 -30.97 3.13 9.15
C SER A 200 -32.06 4.00 8.57
#